data_AF-A0A2R9ST87-F1
#
_entry.id   AF-A0A2R9ST87-F1
#
_cell.length_a   1.000
_cell.length_b   1.000
_cell.length_c   1.000
_cell.angle_alpha   90.00
_cell.angle_beta   90.00
_cell.angle_gamma   90.00
#
_symmetry.space_group_name_H-M   'P 1'
#
loop_
_entity.id
_entity.type
_entity.pdbx_description
1 polymer ?
#
loop_
_entity_poly.entity_id
_entity_poly.type
_entity_poly.pdbx_seq_one_letter_code
_entity_poly.pdbx_strand_id
1 'polypeptide(L)'
;MRRIFCILMVFVLWIGTFPFQAFGYLQVGMSGDGSAGNPYIITTLDQLNAVRNDLDAHYRLGADIDASDTASWNNGEGFIPIGTVGIIHSEFNGSLDGAGYVIRNLTIHRPHADVAGLFGVMGSSGVLEDVALEGGSITGKLDVGGLTGRNYGRVDRSFVTGTVSSNEGIVGGVAGYNGIDGEITFSYSTGDVSGVTYVGGLVGRNDGKVSNSYATGTISGTSIIGGLVGDNEGGEIIRSYAAGAVSGSAEHGGRTSRV
;
A
#
# COMPACT_ATOMS: atom_id res chain seq x y z
N MET A 1 70.56 -17.52 -45.90
CA MET A 1 70.53 -17.36 -44.43
C MET A 1 69.20 -16.72 -44.04
N ARG A 2 68.46 -17.35 -43.10
CA ARG A 2 67.43 -16.79 -42.19
C ARG A 2 66.43 -15.76 -42.76
N ARG A 3 65.20 -16.16 -43.10
CA ARG A 3 63.97 -16.12 -42.27
C ARG A 3 63.58 -14.74 -41.74
N ILE A 4 62.52 -14.14 -42.30
CA ILE A 4 61.48 -13.40 -41.55
C ILE A 4 60.12 -13.73 -42.18
N PHE A 5 59.26 -14.37 -41.39
CA PHE A 5 57.86 -14.66 -41.66
C PHE A 5 57.03 -13.41 -41.36
N CYS A 6 56.26 -12.89 -42.32
CA CYS A 6 55.20 -11.91 -42.04
C CYS A 6 53.91 -12.69 -41.73
N ILE A 7 53.49 -12.68 -40.47
CA ILE A 7 52.18 -13.18 -40.05
C ILE A 7 51.20 -12.01 -40.17
N LEU A 8 50.32 -12.07 -41.16
CA LEU A 8 49.17 -11.19 -41.28
C LEU A 8 48.07 -11.74 -40.36
N MET A 9 47.82 -11.05 -39.25
CA MET A 9 46.84 -11.45 -38.23
C MET A 9 45.46 -10.94 -38.66
N VAL A 10 44.66 -11.81 -39.29
CA VAL A 10 43.24 -11.53 -39.59
C VAL A 10 42.42 -11.96 -38.37
N PHE A 11 42.05 -10.98 -37.53
CA PHE A 11 41.02 -11.14 -36.51
C PHE A 11 39.66 -11.20 -37.21
N VAL A 12 39.08 -12.40 -37.33
CA VAL A 12 37.67 -12.55 -37.67
C VAL A 12 36.86 -12.34 -36.38
N LEU A 13 36.22 -11.18 -36.27
CA LEU A 13 35.22 -10.89 -35.24
C LEU A 13 33.99 -11.78 -35.51
N TRP A 14 33.90 -12.91 -34.80
CA TRP A 14 32.66 -13.68 -34.72
C TRP A 14 31.75 -12.99 -33.70
N ILE A 15 30.84 -12.15 -34.20
CA ILE A 15 29.74 -11.58 -33.41
C ILE A 15 28.76 -12.73 -33.17
N GLY A 16 29.04 -13.52 -32.14
CA GLY A 16 28.05 -14.40 -31.55
C GLY A 16 27.01 -13.53 -30.88
N THR A 17 25.86 -13.33 -31.53
CA THR A 17 24.66 -12.83 -30.85
C THR A 17 24.23 -13.92 -29.88
N PHE A 18 24.72 -13.87 -28.65
CA PHE A 18 24.09 -14.58 -27.56
C PHE A 18 22.67 -14.03 -27.45
N PRO A 19 21.61 -14.83 -27.68
CA PRO A 19 20.32 -14.43 -27.17
C PRO A 19 20.50 -14.30 -25.66
N PHE A 20 20.39 -13.08 -25.17
CA PHE A 20 20.22 -12.81 -23.75
C PHE A 20 18.92 -13.51 -23.38
N GLN A 21 19.00 -14.77 -22.92
CA GLN A 21 17.88 -15.40 -22.27
C GLN A 21 17.69 -14.61 -20.98
N ALA A 22 16.77 -13.65 -21.03
CA ALA A 22 16.20 -13.08 -19.84
C ALA A 22 15.80 -14.26 -18.96
N PHE A 23 16.41 -14.35 -17.78
CA PHE A 23 15.97 -15.28 -16.75
C PHE A 23 14.53 -14.86 -16.43
N GLY A 24 13.57 -15.58 -17.02
CA GLY A 24 12.18 -15.49 -16.62
C GLY A 24 12.11 -15.96 -15.18
N TYR A 25 12.07 -15.01 -14.24
CA TYR A 25 11.33 -15.25 -13.01
C TYR A 25 9.98 -15.79 -13.46
N LEU A 26 9.55 -16.91 -12.87
CA LEU A 26 8.27 -17.52 -13.15
C LEU A 26 7.20 -16.43 -12.99
N GLN A 27 6.81 -15.80 -14.10
CA GLN A 27 5.83 -14.74 -14.10
C GLN A 27 4.56 -15.45 -13.64
N VAL A 28 4.10 -15.14 -12.43
CA VAL A 28 2.75 -15.54 -12.02
C VAL A 28 1.86 -14.97 -13.12
N GLY A 29 1.35 -15.85 -13.98
CA GLY A 29 0.86 -15.45 -15.29
C GLY A 29 -0.36 -14.57 -15.15
N MET A 30 -0.16 -13.26 -15.16
CA MET A 30 -1.22 -12.27 -15.28
C MET A 30 -1.47 -12.04 -16.76
N SER A 31 -2.73 -11.96 -17.18
CA SER A 31 -3.05 -11.44 -18.51
C SER A 31 -2.80 -9.93 -18.54
N GLY A 32 -2.45 -9.38 -19.70
CA GLY A 32 -2.08 -7.97 -19.85
C GLY A 32 -0.56 -7.80 -19.99
N ASP A 33 -0.12 -6.57 -20.24
CA ASP A 33 1.30 -6.20 -20.36
C ASP A 33 1.75 -5.17 -19.32
N GLY A 34 0.84 -4.79 -18.40
CA GLY A 34 1.13 -3.82 -17.34
C GLY A 34 1.11 -2.37 -17.80
N SER A 35 0.82 -2.07 -19.06
CA SER A 35 0.62 -0.70 -19.53
C SER A 35 -0.76 -0.17 -19.13
N ALA A 36 -0.93 1.16 -19.12
CA ALA A 36 -2.22 1.79 -18.81
C ALA A 36 -3.37 1.36 -19.75
N GLY A 37 -3.05 1.03 -21.02
CA GLY A 37 -4.04 0.55 -21.99
C GLY A 37 -4.36 -0.94 -21.89
N ASN A 38 -3.49 -1.71 -21.22
CA ASN A 38 -3.60 -3.16 -21.09
C ASN A 38 -3.03 -3.63 -19.75
N PRO A 39 -3.67 -3.27 -18.62
CA PRO A 39 -3.14 -3.54 -17.28
C PRO A 39 -3.07 -5.04 -17.00
N TYR A 40 -2.17 -5.43 -16.10
CA TYR A 40 -2.14 -6.78 -15.57
C TYR A 40 -3.42 -7.10 -14.79
N ILE A 41 -4.04 -8.25 -15.08
CA ILE A 41 -5.27 -8.69 -14.40
C ILE A 41 -4.93 -9.64 -13.26
N ILE A 42 -5.40 -9.28 -12.07
CA ILE A 42 -5.22 -10.02 -10.82
C ILE A 42 -6.51 -10.79 -10.50
N THR A 43 -6.42 -12.11 -10.50
CA THR A 43 -7.53 -13.04 -10.21
C THR A 43 -7.21 -14.01 -9.08
N THR A 44 -5.96 -14.05 -8.59
CA THR A 44 -5.53 -14.92 -7.51
C THR A 44 -4.68 -14.18 -6.48
N LEU A 45 -4.60 -14.74 -5.27
CA LEU A 45 -3.77 -14.21 -4.19
C LEU A 45 -2.28 -14.17 -4.56
N ASP A 46 -1.77 -15.16 -5.30
CA ASP A 46 -0.39 -15.17 -5.79
C ASP A 46 -0.14 -14.04 -6.79
N GLN A 47 -1.12 -13.70 -7.64
CA GLN A 47 -1.03 -12.58 -8.56
C GLN A 47 -1.04 -11.24 -7.80
N LEU A 48 -1.88 -11.09 -6.77
CA LEU A 48 -1.83 -9.92 -5.90
C LEU A 48 -0.45 -9.78 -5.23
N ASN A 49 0.10 -10.89 -4.75
CA ASN A 49 1.45 -10.91 -4.18
C ASN A 49 2.52 -10.50 -5.21
N ALA A 50 2.36 -10.89 -6.48
CA ALA A 50 3.32 -10.62 -7.55
C ALA A 50 3.34 -9.14 -8.04
N VAL A 51 2.41 -8.28 -7.61
CA VAL A 51 2.44 -6.82 -7.87
C VAL A 51 3.78 -6.19 -7.47
N ARG A 52 4.42 -6.71 -6.41
CA ARG A 52 5.73 -6.24 -5.94
C ARG A 52 6.88 -6.37 -6.94
N ASN A 53 6.69 -7.12 -8.02
CA ASN A 53 7.73 -7.40 -9.00
C ASN A 53 7.82 -6.30 -10.08
N ASP A 54 6.79 -5.47 -10.22
CA ASP A 54 6.77 -4.33 -11.13
C ASP A 54 5.93 -3.20 -10.52
N LEU A 55 6.59 -2.35 -9.73
CA LEU A 55 5.93 -1.32 -8.92
C LEU A 55 5.44 -0.10 -9.72
N ASP A 56 5.81 -0.02 -11.00
CA ASP A 56 5.42 1.06 -11.92
C ASP A 56 4.29 0.63 -12.88
N ALA A 57 3.95 -0.66 -12.92
CA ALA A 57 2.91 -1.20 -13.81
C ALA A 57 1.48 -0.88 -13.35
N HIS A 58 0.55 -1.03 -14.28
CA HIS A 58 -0.88 -0.88 -14.06
C HIS A 58 -1.54 -2.24 -13.87
N TYR A 59 -2.39 -2.31 -12.84
CA TYR A 59 -3.06 -3.51 -12.38
C TYR A 59 -4.57 -3.28 -12.29
N ARG A 60 -5.33 -4.35 -12.50
CA ARG A 60 -6.78 -4.36 -12.28
C ARG A 60 -7.21 -5.69 -11.69
N LEU A 61 -8.08 -5.69 -10.68
CA LEU A 61 -8.70 -6.92 -10.20
C LEU A 61 -9.65 -7.48 -11.27
N GLY A 62 -9.59 -8.79 -11.48
CA GLY A 62 -10.48 -9.55 -12.35
C GLY A 62 -11.36 -10.54 -11.60
N ALA A 63 -11.18 -10.67 -10.28
CA ALA A 63 -11.99 -11.48 -9.39
C ALA A 63 -11.82 -11.00 -7.94
N ASP A 64 -12.74 -11.40 -7.08
CA ASP A 64 -12.55 -11.31 -5.63
C ASP A 64 -11.35 -12.17 -5.21
N ILE A 65 -10.55 -11.66 -4.27
CA ILE A 65 -9.37 -12.34 -3.74
C ILE A 65 -9.62 -12.72 -2.29
N ASP A 66 -9.62 -14.01 -1.96
CA ASP A 66 -9.53 -14.46 -0.57
C ASP A 66 -8.05 -14.50 -0.15
N ALA A 67 -7.67 -13.63 0.78
CA ALA A 67 -6.31 -13.51 1.29
C ALA A 67 -6.12 -14.19 2.67
N SER A 68 -7.06 -15.03 3.12
CA SER A 68 -6.97 -15.71 4.42
C SER A 68 -5.70 -16.55 4.60
N ASP A 69 -5.19 -17.16 3.53
CA ASP A 69 -3.93 -17.93 3.54
C ASP A 69 -2.73 -17.10 4.02
N THR A 70 -2.78 -15.77 3.83
CA THR A 70 -1.70 -14.87 4.25
C THR A 70 -1.40 -14.95 5.73
N ALA A 71 -2.36 -15.34 6.58
CA ALA A 71 -2.13 -15.52 8.02
C ALA A 71 -1.03 -16.54 8.36
N SER A 72 -0.77 -17.50 7.46
CA SER A 72 0.29 -18.50 7.63
C SER A 72 1.61 -18.12 6.96
N TRP A 73 1.61 -17.08 6.12
CA TRP A 73 2.77 -16.69 5.33
C TRP A 73 3.88 -16.13 6.22
N ASN A 74 5.12 -16.26 5.74
CA ASN A 74 6.30 -15.67 6.37
C ASN A 74 6.44 -16.06 7.86
N ASN A 75 6.22 -17.34 8.17
CA ASN A 75 6.23 -17.88 9.54
C ASN A 75 5.18 -17.25 10.47
N GLY A 76 4.01 -16.88 9.92
CA GLY A 76 2.92 -16.26 10.68
C GLY A 76 2.97 -14.73 10.73
N GLU A 77 3.98 -14.09 10.13
CA GLU A 77 4.09 -12.62 10.05
C GLU A 77 3.14 -12.01 9.01
N GLY A 78 2.39 -12.83 8.28
CA GLY A 78 1.43 -12.32 7.31
C GLY A 78 2.06 -11.93 5.98
N PHE A 79 1.24 -11.28 5.15
CA PHE A 79 1.65 -10.64 3.91
C PHE A 79 2.78 -9.62 4.15
N ILE A 80 3.74 -9.54 3.23
CA ILE A 80 4.76 -8.47 3.22
C ILE A 80 4.18 -7.30 2.42
N PRO A 81 4.09 -6.08 2.99
CA PRO A 81 3.59 -4.90 2.28
C PRO A 81 4.23 -4.70 0.90
N ILE A 82 3.43 -4.23 -0.07
CA ILE A 82 3.93 -3.87 -1.40
C ILE A 82 4.54 -2.48 -1.36
N GLY A 83 5.79 -2.37 -1.77
CA GLY A 83 6.56 -1.14 -1.68
C GLY A 83 7.09 -0.87 -0.26
N THR A 84 8.26 -0.25 -0.17
CA THR A 84 9.00 0.02 1.07
C THR A 84 9.69 1.38 1.03
N VAL A 85 10.14 1.84 2.19
CA VAL A 85 11.06 2.98 2.34
C VAL A 85 12.47 2.55 1.95
N GLY A 86 13.21 3.38 1.21
CA GLY A 86 14.67 3.43 1.37
C GLY A 86 15.57 3.05 0.19
N ILE A 87 15.08 2.73 -1.01
CA ILE A 87 15.91 2.69 -2.23
C ILE A 87 15.15 3.23 -3.45
N ILE A 88 15.87 3.66 -4.48
CA ILE A 88 15.30 4.15 -5.74
C ILE A 88 14.34 3.09 -6.31
N HIS A 89 13.12 3.50 -6.70
CA HIS A 89 12.05 2.61 -7.19
C HIS A 89 11.51 1.58 -6.18
N SER A 90 11.61 1.82 -4.86
CA SER A 90 11.00 0.92 -3.86
C SER A 90 9.55 1.22 -3.53
N GLU A 91 9.00 2.32 -4.04
CA GLU A 91 7.63 2.77 -3.78
C GLU A 91 6.70 2.28 -4.89
N PHE A 92 5.44 2.04 -4.56
CA PHE A 92 4.43 1.76 -5.58
C PHE A 92 4.05 3.05 -6.32
N ASN A 93 4.41 3.14 -7.60
CA ASN A 93 4.13 4.27 -8.50
C ASN A 93 3.19 3.91 -9.65
N GLY A 94 2.79 2.64 -9.75
CA GLY A 94 1.80 2.14 -10.68
C GLY A 94 0.37 2.44 -10.25
N SER A 95 -0.58 1.70 -10.82
CA SER A 95 -2.00 1.81 -10.43
C SER A 95 -2.62 0.45 -10.10
N LEU A 96 -3.54 0.42 -9.14
CA LEU A 96 -4.43 -0.72 -8.90
C LEU A 96 -5.88 -0.24 -8.97
N ASP A 97 -6.61 -0.72 -9.98
CA ASP A 97 -8.06 -0.59 -10.12
C ASP A 97 -8.74 -1.84 -9.50
N GLY A 98 -9.54 -1.64 -8.45
CA GLY A 98 -10.30 -2.71 -7.82
C GLY A 98 -11.46 -3.23 -8.67
N ALA A 99 -11.93 -2.45 -9.66
CA ALA A 99 -12.97 -2.82 -10.63
C ALA A 99 -14.26 -3.41 -10.02
N GLY A 100 -14.58 -3.03 -8.77
CA GLY A 100 -15.73 -3.52 -8.02
C GLY A 100 -15.55 -4.88 -7.34
N TYR A 101 -14.36 -5.48 -7.42
CA TYR A 101 -13.98 -6.67 -6.66
C TYR A 101 -13.36 -6.31 -5.32
N VAL A 102 -13.28 -7.29 -4.42
CA VAL A 102 -12.74 -7.09 -3.08
C VAL A 102 -11.61 -8.06 -2.75
N ILE A 103 -10.72 -7.62 -1.86
CA ILE A 103 -9.69 -8.46 -1.23
C ILE A 103 -10.14 -8.74 0.21
N ARG A 104 -10.35 -10.00 0.56
CA ARG A 104 -10.90 -10.40 1.86
C ARG A 104 -9.84 -10.98 2.78
N ASN A 105 -10.00 -10.79 4.09
CA ASN A 105 -9.27 -11.51 5.13
C ASN A 105 -7.74 -11.39 5.06
N LEU A 106 -7.22 -10.26 4.54
CA LEU A 106 -5.79 -10.01 4.48
C LEU A 106 -5.20 -9.95 5.89
N THR A 107 -4.12 -10.70 6.13
CA THR A 107 -3.36 -10.64 7.38
C THR A 107 -1.97 -10.07 7.13
N ILE A 108 -1.64 -8.98 7.83
CA ILE A 108 -0.29 -8.45 7.96
C ILE A 108 -0.01 -8.39 9.46
N HIS A 109 0.90 -9.21 9.97
CA HIS A 109 1.26 -9.22 11.39
C HIS A 109 2.75 -8.93 11.54
N ARG A 110 3.11 -7.64 11.46
CA ARG A 110 4.50 -7.19 11.45
C ARG A 110 4.75 -6.18 12.58
N PRO A 111 4.64 -6.60 13.86
CA PRO A 111 4.63 -5.70 15.02
C PRO A 111 5.89 -4.85 15.19
N HIS A 112 6.96 -5.18 14.46
CA HIS A 112 8.25 -4.47 14.50
C HIS A 112 8.60 -3.75 13.19
N ALA A 113 7.75 -3.84 12.15
CA ALA A 113 7.99 -3.15 10.89
C ALA A 113 7.52 -1.70 10.96
N ASP A 114 8.39 -0.78 10.55
CA ASP A 114 8.10 0.65 10.60
C ASP A 114 6.94 1.04 9.70
N VAL A 115 6.68 0.33 8.61
CA VAL A 115 5.59 0.66 7.69
C VAL A 115 4.76 -0.58 7.38
N ALA A 116 3.44 -0.46 7.47
CA ALA A 116 2.52 -1.56 7.19
C ALA A 116 1.22 -1.07 6.53
N GLY A 117 0.76 -1.88 5.58
CA GLY A 117 -0.47 -1.74 4.80
C GLY A 117 -0.42 -2.71 3.63
N LEU A 118 -1.52 -2.89 2.88
CA LEU A 118 -1.46 -3.66 1.63
C LEU A 118 -0.30 -3.15 0.76
N PHE A 119 -0.21 -1.82 0.67
CA PHE A 119 0.96 -1.10 0.21
C PHE A 119 1.70 -0.52 1.42
N GLY A 120 3.00 -0.72 1.51
CA GLY A 120 3.81 -0.08 2.54
C GLY A 120 3.92 1.41 2.24
N VAL A 121 4.49 1.73 1.07
CA VAL A 121 4.68 3.10 0.62
C VAL A 121 4.15 3.25 -0.81
N MET A 122 3.24 4.20 -1.00
CA MET A 122 2.84 4.70 -2.31
C MET A 122 3.61 5.96 -2.65
N GLY A 123 4.26 5.97 -3.81
CA GLY A 123 4.92 7.16 -4.35
C GLY A 123 3.92 8.12 -4.99
N SER A 124 4.42 9.26 -5.47
CA SER A 124 3.56 10.36 -5.96
C SER A 124 2.78 10.05 -7.23
N SER A 125 3.20 9.05 -8.01
CA SER A 125 2.45 8.56 -9.18
C SER A 125 1.51 7.39 -8.84
N GLY A 126 1.60 6.85 -7.63
CA GLY A 126 0.83 5.69 -7.19
C GLY A 126 -0.67 5.99 -7.14
N VAL A 127 -1.49 5.10 -7.69
CA VAL A 127 -2.95 5.23 -7.68
C VAL A 127 -3.62 3.96 -7.17
N LEU A 128 -4.46 4.08 -6.15
CA LEU A 128 -5.44 3.07 -5.76
C LEU A 128 -6.83 3.60 -6.05
N GLU A 129 -7.58 2.89 -6.87
CA GLU A 129 -8.91 3.28 -7.31
C GLU A 129 -9.88 2.11 -7.10
N ASP A 130 -11.00 2.37 -6.43
CA ASP A 130 -12.05 1.37 -6.17
C ASP A 130 -11.54 0.11 -5.43
N VAL A 131 -10.48 0.24 -4.61
CA VAL A 131 -9.87 -0.88 -3.87
C VAL A 131 -10.60 -1.13 -2.55
N ALA A 132 -11.06 -2.35 -2.35
CA ALA A 132 -11.83 -2.76 -1.19
C ALA A 132 -11.10 -3.84 -0.37
N LEU A 133 -10.77 -3.54 0.89
CA LEU A 133 -10.30 -4.52 1.88
C LEU A 133 -11.42 -4.89 2.85
N GLU A 134 -11.94 -6.12 2.72
CA GLU A 134 -13.00 -6.64 3.57
C GLU A 134 -12.46 -7.59 4.66
N GLY A 135 -12.61 -7.19 5.92
CA GLY A 135 -12.11 -7.96 7.07
C GLY A 135 -10.58 -8.06 7.10
N GLY A 136 -10.08 -9.06 7.81
CA GLY A 136 -8.64 -9.23 8.04
C GLY A 136 -8.08 -8.32 9.15
N SER A 137 -6.76 -8.39 9.33
CA SER A 137 -6.05 -7.67 10.39
C SER A 137 -4.67 -7.20 9.93
N ILE A 138 -4.37 -5.93 10.19
CA ILE A 138 -3.10 -5.30 9.82
C ILE A 138 -2.46 -4.72 11.08
N THR A 139 -1.27 -5.21 11.41
CA THR A 139 -0.48 -4.79 12.57
C THR A 139 0.92 -4.36 12.13
N GLY A 140 1.34 -3.18 12.56
CA GLY A 140 2.68 -2.62 12.32
C GLY A 140 3.22 -1.85 13.52
N LYS A 141 4.37 -1.19 13.36
CA LYS A 141 5.03 -0.42 14.42
C LYS A 141 4.79 1.08 14.33
N LEU A 142 5.25 1.73 13.25
CA LEU A 142 5.27 3.20 13.13
C LEU A 142 4.14 3.72 12.24
N ASP A 143 4.19 3.55 10.92
CA ASP A 143 3.19 4.09 9.99
C ASP A 143 2.31 2.96 9.47
N VAL A 144 1.11 2.84 10.03
CA VAL A 144 0.21 1.73 9.74
C VAL A 144 -1.10 2.23 9.14
N GLY A 145 -1.41 1.75 7.94
CA GLY A 145 -2.71 1.95 7.30
C GLY A 145 -3.27 0.65 6.74
N GLY A 146 -4.58 0.60 6.50
CA GLY A 146 -5.19 -0.57 5.88
C GLY A 146 -4.73 -0.74 4.42
N LEU A 147 -4.92 0.32 3.61
CA LEU A 147 -4.49 0.32 2.21
C LEU A 147 -3.03 0.69 2.08
N THR A 148 -2.59 1.74 2.77
CA THR A 148 -1.23 2.25 2.64
C THR A 148 -0.63 2.71 3.97
N GLY A 149 0.60 2.29 4.28
CA GLY A 149 1.31 2.82 5.45
C GLY A 149 1.63 4.31 5.28
N ARG A 150 2.25 4.66 4.15
CA ARG A 150 2.52 6.05 3.74
C ARG A 150 1.97 6.32 2.34
N ASN A 151 1.09 7.31 2.24
CA ASN A 151 0.56 7.80 0.98
C ASN A 151 1.24 9.08 0.54
N TYR A 152 1.88 9.07 -0.63
CA TYR A 152 2.25 10.28 -1.36
C TYR A 152 1.50 10.41 -2.69
N GLY A 153 0.65 9.44 -3.04
CA GLY A 153 -0.13 9.39 -4.28
C GLY A 153 -1.63 9.53 -4.02
N ARG A 154 -2.45 8.86 -4.83
CA ARG A 154 -3.91 9.01 -4.82
C ARG A 154 -4.61 7.73 -4.38
N VAL A 155 -5.47 7.84 -3.37
CA VAL A 155 -6.43 6.81 -2.95
C VAL A 155 -7.84 7.35 -3.20
N ASP A 156 -8.60 6.66 -4.05
CA ASP A 156 -9.90 7.11 -4.51
C ASP A 156 -10.94 5.99 -4.43
N ARG A 157 -12.14 6.32 -3.93
CA ARG A 157 -13.29 5.39 -3.79
C ARG A 157 -12.95 4.04 -3.15
N SER A 158 -12.02 4.05 -2.20
CA SER A 158 -11.46 2.82 -1.62
C SER A 158 -11.86 2.67 -0.15
N PHE A 159 -11.91 1.45 0.37
CA PHE A 159 -12.34 1.23 1.75
C PHE A 159 -11.70 0.06 2.48
N VAL A 160 -11.76 0.13 3.80
CA VAL A 160 -11.24 -0.88 4.72
C VAL A 160 -12.28 -1.21 5.80
N THR A 161 -12.57 -2.50 5.99
CA THR A 161 -13.44 -2.98 7.09
C THR A 161 -12.71 -3.87 8.09
N GLY A 162 -11.45 -4.24 7.81
CA GLY A 162 -10.57 -4.98 8.72
C GLY A 162 -9.99 -4.12 9.84
N THR A 163 -9.44 -4.78 10.87
CA THR A 163 -8.83 -4.11 12.01
C THR A 163 -7.42 -3.62 11.68
N VAL A 164 -7.07 -2.40 12.08
CA VAL A 164 -5.74 -1.80 11.85
C VAL A 164 -5.13 -1.37 13.18
N SER A 165 -3.90 -1.82 13.46
CA SER A 165 -3.23 -1.53 14.74
C SER A 165 -1.77 -1.12 14.61
N SER A 166 -1.34 -0.08 15.32
CA SER A 166 0.08 0.25 15.51
C SER A 166 0.53 0.04 16.95
N ASN A 167 1.78 -0.41 17.14
CA ASN A 167 2.35 -0.64 18.46
C ASN A 167 2.98 0.60 19.10
N GLU A 168 3.38 1.61 18.30
CA GLU A 168 4.09 2.79 18.81
C GLU A 168 3.68 4.09 18.10
N GLY A 169 3.54 4.09 16.77
CA GLY A 169 3.47 5.32 15.98
C GLY A 169 2.07 5.80 15.61
N ILE A 170 1.93 6.05 14.31
CA ILE A 170 0.79 6.60 13.58
C ILE A 170 -0.06 5.46 13.03
N VAL A 171 -1.38 5.55 13.20
CA VAL A 171 -2.31 4.59 12.63
C VAL A 171 -3.55 5.27 12.06
N GLY A 172 -3.96 4.83 10.88
CA GLY A 172 -5.26 5.17 10.31
C GLY A 172 -5.91 3.98 9.62
N GLY A 173 -7.24 3.99 9.52
CA GLY A 173 -7.97 2.89 8.89
C GLY A 173 -7.62 2.70 7.41
N VAL A 174 -7.47 3.80 6.66
CA VAL A 174 -7.07 3.77 5.24
C VAL A 174 -5.58 3.99 5.09
N ALA A 175 -5.06 5.05 5.70
CA ALA A 175 -3.65 5.41 5.62
C ALA A 175 -3.05 5.72 6.99
N GLY A 176 -1.82 5.29 7.24
CA GLY A 176 -1.08 5.75 8.42
C GLY A 176 -0.75 7.23 8.30
N TYR A 177 0.13 7.54 7.35
CA TYR A 177 0.54 8.90 7.02
C TYR A 177 0.08 9.27 5.60
N ASN A 178 -0.59 10.41 5.47
CA ASN A 178 -0.92 11.02 4.19
C ASN A 178 -0.05 12.28 3.98
N GLY A 179 0.98 12.16 3.14
CA GLY A 179 1.96 13.22 2.91
C GLY A 179 1.41 14.38 2.09
N ILE A 180 2.24 15.41 1.89
CA ILE A 180 1.86 16.69 1.26
C ILE A 180 1.17 16.52 -0.10
N ASP A 181 1.69 15.63 -0.96
CA ASP A 181 1.11 15.34 -2.28
C ASP A 181 0.04 14.23 -2.24
N GLY A 182 -0.19 13.65 -1.06
CA GLY A 182 -1.13 12.56 -0.86
C GLY A 182 -2.58 13.01 -0.88
N GLU A 183 -3.40 12.33 -1.67
CA GLU A 183 -4.83 12.55 -1.77
C GLU A 183 -5.63 11.32 -1.36
N ILE A 184 -6.59 11.49 -0.44
CA ILE A 184 -7.58 10.49 -0.07
C ILE A 184 -8.96 11.06 -0.32
N THR A 185 -9.69 10.47 -1.27
CA THR A 185 -10.98 10.98 -1.72
C THR A 185 -12.03 9.87 -1.82
N PHE A 186 -13.29 10.18 -1.45
CA PHE A 186 -14.42 9.25 -1.48
C PHE A 186 -14.17 7.91 -0.77
N SER A 187 -13.30 7.90 0.22
CA SER A 187 -12.79 6.67 0.83
C SER A 187 -13.28 6.54 2.27
N TYR A 188 -13.33 5.31 2.81
CA TYR A 188 -13.84 5.12 4.16
C TYR A 188 -13.21 3.96 4.92
N SER A 189 -13.28 4.06 6.24
CA SER A 189 -12.93 2.98 7.16
C SER A 189 -14.08 2.66 8.10
N THR A 190 -14.40 1.38 8.24
CA THR A 190 -15.40 0.88 9.20
C THR A 190 -14.81 -0.09 10.21
N GLY A 191 -13.57 -0.53 10.00
CA GLY A 191 -12.87 -1.41 10.92
C GLY A 191 -12.32 -0.68 12.14
N ASP A 192 -12.12 -1.42 13.22
CA ASP A 192 -11.55 -0.87 14.45
C ASP A 192 -10.08 -0.47 14.26
N VAL A 193 -9.73 0.69 14.80
CA VAL A 193 -8.38 1.27 14.72
C VAL A 193 -7.81 1.42 16.12
N SER A 194 -6.62 0.85 16.36
CA SER A 194 -5.93 0.96 17.64
C SER A 194 -4.47 1.41 17.50
N GLY A 195 -4.01 2.32 18.35
CA GLY A 195 -2.62 2.78 18.28
C GLY A 195 -2.16 3.48 19.55
N VAL A 196 -0.98 4.07 19.50
CA VAL A 196 -0.36 4.73 20.66
C VAL A 196 -0.34 6.25 20.49
N THR A 197 0.38 6.76 19.49
CA THR A 197 0.72 8.19 19.39
C THR A 197 -0.31 9.01 18.61
N TYR A 198 -0.47 8.74 17.31
CA TYR A 198 -1.39 9.47 16.43
C TYR A 198 -2.40 8.50 15.84
N VAL A 199 -3.65 8.56 16.30
CA VAL A 199 -4.67 7.58 15.96
C VAL A 199 -5.84 8.28 15.30
N GLY A 200 -6.09 7.97 14.03
CA GLY A 200 -7.23 8.47 13.27
C GLY A 200 -8.10 7.36 12.74
N GLY A 201 -9.41 7.55 12.69
CA GLY A 201 -10.30 6.54 12.11
C GLY A 201 -10.05 6.27 10.63
N LEU A 202 -9.68 7.30 9.87
CA LEU A 202 -9.35 7.21 8.44
C LEU A 202 -7.84 7.38 8.20
N VAL A 203 -7.25 8.43 8.76
CA VAL A 203 -5.83 8.78 8.56
C VAL A 203 -5.18 9.08 9.89
N GLY A 204 -4.03 8.48 10.20
CA GLY A 204 -3.34 8.77 11.46
C GLY A 204 -2.78 10.20 11.49
N ARG A 205 -1.97 10.56 10.49
CA ARG A 205 -1.43 11.91 10.30
C ARG A 205 -1.66 12.39 8.87
N ASN A 206 -2.14 13.63 8.72
CA ASN A 206 -2.45 14.24 7.43
C ASN A 206 -1.70 15.56 7.20
N ASP A 207 -0.85 15.56 6.18
CA ASP A 207 -0.17 16.74 5.65
C ASP A 207 -0.71 17.09 4.24
N GLY A 208 -1.44 16.16 3.61
CA GLY A 208 -2.07 16.30 2.29
C GLY A 208 -3.59 16.55 2.34
N LYS A 209 -4.32 16.02 1.35
CA LYS A 209 -5.76 16.25 1.19
C LYS A 209 -6.61 15.03 1.54
N VAL A 210 -7.61 15.25 2.38
CA VAL A 210 -8.69 14.29 2.66
C VAL A 210 -10.03 14.92 2.29
N SER A 211 -10.81 14.29 1.41
CA SER A 211 -12.13 14.82 1.07
C SER A 211 -13.21 13.78 0.83
N ASN A 212 -14.46 14.14 1.13
CA ASN A 212 -15.65 13.31 0.93
C ASN A 212 -15.51 11.90 1.54
N SER A 213 -14.80 11.80 2.67
CA SER A 213 -14.36 10.53 3.24
C SER A 213 -14.87 10.39 4.68
N TYR A 214 -14.95 9.16 5.19
CA TYR A 214 -15.50 8.96 6.54
C TYR A 214 -14.94 7.77 7.30
N ALA A 215 -15.05 7.82 8.63
CA ALA A 215 -14.67 6.74 9.52
C ALA A 215 -15.80 6.40 10.51
N THR A 216 -16.07 5.11 10.70
CA THR A 216 -17.16 4.63 11.57
C THR A 216 -16.73 3.54 12.56
N GLY A 217 -15.53 2.96 12.42
CA GLY A 217 -15.02 1.96 13.34
C GLY A 217 -14.68 2.53 14.71
N THR A 218 -14.51 1.65 15.70
CA THR A 218 -14.10 2.06 17.05
C THR A 218 -12.63 2.47 17.04
N ILE A 219 -12.32 3.58 17.67
CA ILE A 219 -10.96 4.14 17.71
C ILE A 219 -10.45 4.09 19.14
N SER A 220 -9.29 3.47 19.34
CA SER A 220 -8.64 3.33 20.65
C SER A 220 -7.21 3.84 20.59
N GLY A 221 -6.82 4.73 21.50
CA GLY A 221 -5.45 5.26 21.53
C GLY A 221 -5.00 5.77 22.89
N THR A 222 -3.72 6.15 23.01
CA THR A 222 -3.18 6.62 24.29
C THR A 222 -2.86 8.12 24.34
N SER A 223 -2.50 8.73 23.20
CA SER A 223 -2.01 10.11 23.13
C SER A 223 -2.93 11.04 22.31
N ILE A 224 -2.71 11.17 21.01
CA ILE A 224 -3.46 12.09 20.12
C ILE A 224 -4.41 11.26 19.27
N ILE A 225 -5.71 11.48 19.47
CA ILE A 225 -6.76 10.66 18.87
C ILE A 225 -7.82 11.56 18.25
N GLY A 226 -8.10 11.32 16.97
CA GLY A 226 -9.16 11.99 16.25
C GLY A 226 -10.08 10.99 15.56
N GLY A 227 -11.38 11.30 15.54
CA GLY A 227 -12.38 10.41 14.96
C GLY A 227 -12.14 10.12 13.48
N LEU A 228 -11.66 11.11 12.72
CA LEU A 228 -11.36 10.98 11.29
C LEU A 228 -9.84 11.00 11.04
N VAL A 229 -9.19 12.06 11.48
CA VAL A 229 -7.75 12.27 11.37
C VAL A 229 -7.16 12.46 12.76
N GLY A 230 -6.07 11.76 13.09
CA GLY A 230 -5.40 11.88 14.40
C GLY A 230 -4.71 13.24 14.56
N ASP A 231 -3.81 13.57 13.64
CA ASP A 231 -3.13 14.85 13.57
C ASP A 231 -3.16 15.43 12.14
N ASN A 232 -3.37 16.74 12.00
CA ASN A 232 -3.48 17.42 10.71
C ASN A 232 -2.49 18.58 10.63
N GLU A 233 -1.29 18.33 10.10
CA GLU A 233 -0.18 19.29 10.03
C GLU A 233 -0.17 20.02 8.69
N GLY A 234 -1.16 20.90 8.49
CA GLY A 234 -1.26 21.77 7.30
C GLY A 234 -2.03 21.16 6.12
N GLY A 235 -2.51 19.92 6.24
CA GLY A 235 -3.39 19.28 5.26
C GLY A 235 -4.82 19.84 5.23
N GLU A 236 -5.55 19.53 4.14
CA GLU A 236 -6.94 19.96 3.93
C GLU A 236 -7.91 18.80 4.23
N ILE A 237 -8.96 19.08 5.02
CA ILE A 237 -10.05 18.13 5.29
C ILE A 237 -11.37 18.77 4.84
N ILE A 238 -12.06 18.13 3.88
CA ILE A 238 -13.26 18.69 3.24
C ILE A 238 -14.40 17.67 3.22
N ARG A 239 -15.61 18.06 3.61
CA ARG A 239 -16.83 17.23 3.48
C ARG A 239 -16.64 15.82 4.05
N SER A 240 -15.94 15.71 5.17
CA SER A 240 -15.55 14.43 5.76
C SER A 240 -16.03 14.35 7.20
N TYR A 241 -16.30 13.14 7.69
CA TYR A 241 -16.89 12.97 9.02
C TYR A 241 -16.47 11.66 9.70
N ALA A 242 -16.55 11.67 11.02
CA ALA A 242 -16.43 10.46 11.82
C ALA A 242 -17.69 10.21 12.65
N ALA A 243 -18.08 8.95 12.77
CA ALA A 243 -19.22 8.51 13.57
C ALA A 243 -18.90 7.36 14.53
N GLY A 244 -17.68 6.81 14.49
CA GLY A 244 -17.24 5.75 15.39
C GLY A 244 -16.98 6.24 16.82
N ALA A 245 -17.07 5.32 17.78
CA ALA A 245 -16.74 5.62 19.17
C ALA A 245 -15.22 5.86 19.31
N VAL A 246 -14.84 6.91 20.04
CA VAL A 246 -13.43 7.24 20.31
C VAL A 246 -13.16 7.02 21.78
N SER A 247 -12.15 6.20 22.11
CA SER A 247 -11.72 5.92 23.47
C SER A 247 -10.21 6.13 23.63
N GLY A 248 -9.80 6.80 24.69
CA GLY A 248 -8.37 7.01 24.98
C GLY A 248 -8.08 7.68 26.32
N SER A 249 -6.81 7.64 26.70
CA SER A 249 -6.31 8.07 28.02
C SER A 249 -5.81 9.52 28.11
N ALA A 250 -5.70 10.27 27.00
CA ALA A 250 -5.19 11.64 26.98
C ALA A 250 -5.97 12.57 26.02
N GLU A 251 -5.63 13.86 26.05
CA GLU A 251 -6.47 15.03 25.74
C GLU A 251 -7.46 14.93 24.56
N HIS A 252 -8.71 15.29 24.86
CA HIS A 252 -9.85 15.15 23.97
C HIS A 252 -9.81 16.18 22.82
N GLY A 253 -9.25 15.79 21.66
CA GLY A 253 -9.56 16.39 20.36
C GLY A 253 -10.84 15.83 19.72
N GLY A 254 -11.37 14.72 20.25
CA GLY A 254 -12.51 13.99 19.70
C GLY A 254 -13.87 14.61 20.03
N ARG A 255 -14.26 15.68 19.33
CA ARG A 255 -15.68 15.83 18.98
C ARG A 255 -15.88 15.05 17.68
N THR A 256 -17.00 14.35 17.54
CA THR A 256 -17.57 13.98 16.23
C THR A 256 -17.55 15.23 15.35
N SER A 257 -16.51 15.35 14.53
CA SER A 257 -16.25 16.51 13.69
C SER A 257 -16.73 16.18 12.30
N ARG A 258 -17.78 16.88 11.88
CA ARG A 258 -18.19 17.01 10.49
C ARG A 258 -17.51 18.29 10.00
N VAL A 259 -16.60 18.18 9.04
CA VAL A 259 -15.84 19.30 8.46
C VAL A 259 -16.07 19.33 6.96
#